data_AF-A0A0B2X9D0-F1
#
_entry.id   AF-A0A0B2X9D0-F1
#
_cell.length_a   1.000
_cell.length_b   1.000
_cell.length_c   1.000
_cell.angle_alpha   90.00
_cell.angle_beta   90.00
_cell.angle_gamma   90.00
#
_symmetry.space_group_name_H-M   'P 1'
#
loop_
_entity.id
_entity.type
_entity.pdbx_description
1 polymer ?
#
loop_
_entity_poly.entity_id
_entity_poly.type
_entity_poly.pdbx_seq_one_letter_code
_entity_poly.pdbx_strand_id
1 'polypeptide(L)'
;MFIPWLVEEEHHYWYWGSLAWLVYLVSARARGPDRPLVPSVGLVALQFLSQCVNQNGTKYSIAEHMDDFIFENPAVLWIPVLLSHTCAGLSIAQNLRAGLGRHAAFGAALALCAAAVIFKLSSTYDFNPELLGFASQQAQHFIATLSQDRLLKAFWTGLLSCLVYYLLHHWLGAKPLRSDTIRKVVELFNLYLRSQTRPKNLPLFLMFDYQLQVLLKMNLSAVETATTVLLLGQSGFYSMGRSNSIATLDLLNGFNGLGASSVVGVMLQTVLSNWIGPVWWLFAGLRLLSSQADTKQEPFGGKQNGNAVSFHDKQSSSSRRVEGRKSRVEAGESPYFEYLALHTMFSGLSSLALTVVCVYTWGHEDLWNVFAPKFINASLWAFFYQLVMNCLGCSSVWFIINDAE
;
A
#
# COMPACT_ATOMS: atom_id res chain seq x y z
N MET A 1 24.71 3.75 -9.91
CA MET A 1 24.10 4.64 -10.90
C MET A 1 25.06 5.10 -12.01
N PHE A 2 26.39 5.06 -11.89
CA PHE A 2 27.30 5.61 -12.91
C PHE A 2 27.42 4.81 -14.23
N ILE A 3 26.85 3.61 -14.31
CA ILE A 3 26.93 2.75 -15.49
C ILE A 3 25.52 2.63 -16.08
N PRO A 4 25.30 2.97 -17.37
CA PRO A 4 23.97 2.99 -17.99
C PRO A 4 23.17 1.69 -17.80
N TRP A 5 23.81 0.54 -18.00
CA TRP A 5 23.19 -0.77 -17.80
C TRP A 5 22.63 -0.98 -16.38
N LEU A 6 23.25 -0.40 -15.34
CA LEU A 6 22.72 -0.50 -13.96
C LEU A 6 21.44 0.31 -13.77
N VAL A 7 21.21 1.34 -14.59
CA VAL A 7 20.00 2.17 -14.55
C VAL A 7 18.86 1.49 -15.32
N GLU A 8 19.19 0.81 -16.41
CA GLU A 8 18.22 0.02 -17.18
C GLU A 8 17.74 -1.20 -16.39
N GLU A 9 18.66 -1.91 -15.72
CA GLU A 9 18.38 -3.12 -14.94
C GLU A 9 18.04 -2.85 -13.46
N GLU A 10 17.58 -1.63 -13.16
CA GLU A 10 17.41 -1.20 -11.77
C GLU A 10 16.38 -2.02 -10.99
N HIS A 11 15.34 -2.52 -11.67
CA HIS A 11 14.31 -3.38 -11.08
C HIS A 11 14.90 -4.61 -10.38
N HIS A 12 16.00 -5.18 -10.87
CA HIS A 12 16.65 -6.32 -10.24
C HIS A 12 17.13 -5.99 -8.83
N TYR A 13 17.70 -4.80 -8.59
CA TYR A 13 18.13 -4.40 -7.26
C TYR A 13 16.98 -4.32 -6.28
N TRP A 14 15.84 -3.78 -6.72
CA TRP A 14 14.66 -3.65 -5.89
C TRP A 14 13.99 -5.00 -5.61
N TYR A 15 13.94 -5.88 -6.61
CA TYR A 15 13.42 -7.23 -6.49
C TYR A 15 14.26 -8.11 -5.55
N TRP A 16 15.58 -8.14 -5.74
CA TRP A 16 16.46 -8.93 -4.87
C TRP A 16 16.62 -8.29 -3.49
N GLY A 17 16.68 -6.97 -3.41
CA GLY A 17 16.77 -6.23 -2.15
C GLY A 17 15.54 -6.45 -1.28
N SER A 18 14.34 -6.35 -1.85
CA SER A 18 13.09 -6.64 -1.12
C SER A 18 12.99 -8.10 -0.68
N LEU A 19 13.38 -9.06 -1.54
CA LEU A 19 13.40 -10.49 -1.19
C LEU A 19 14.37 -10.76 -0.02
N ALA A 20 15.61 -10.28 -0.12
CA ALA A 20 16.63 -10.45 0.91
C ALA A 20 16.20 -9.81 2.23
N TRP A 21 15.57 -8.64 2.17
CA TRP A 21 15.03 -7.96 3.34
C TRP A 21 13.92 -8.75 4.03
N LEU A 22 12.97 -9.32 3.28
CA LEU A 22 11.91 -10.14 3.87
C LEU A 22 12.47 -11.43 4.49
N VAL A 23 13.46 -12.07 3.85
CA VAL A 23 14.17 -13.23 4.42
C VAL A 23 14.89 -12.84 5.72
N TYR A 24 15.52 -11.67 5.75
CA TYR A 24 16.14 -11.12 6.96
C TYR A 24 15.10 -10.90 8.07
N LEU A 25 13.96 -10.27 7.79
CA LEU A 25 12.91 -10.06 8.79
C LEU A 25 12.36 -11.37 9.35
N VAL A 26 12.06 -12.34 8.47
CA VAL A 26 11.58 -13.67 8.86
C VAL A 26 12.61 -14.38 9.75
N SER A 27 13.89 -14.39 9.34
CA SER A 27 14.94 -15.06 10.11
C SER A 27 15.24 -14.37 11.44
N ALA A 28 15.22 -13.03 11.48
CA ALA A 28 15.40 -12.26 12.70
C ALA A 28 14.28 -12.47 13.73
N ARG A 29 13.04 -12.71 13.27
CA ARG A 29 11.86 -12.95 14.12
C ARG A 29 11.53 -14.43 14.33
N ALA A 30 12.24 -15.34 13.66
CA ALA A 30 12.15 -16.78 13.88
C ALA A 30 12.86 -17.20 15.18
N ARG A 31 12.30 -16.86 16.35
CA ARG A 31 12.77 -17.37 17.66
C ARG A 31 11.66 -18.14 18.37
N GLY A 32 11.95 -19.38 18.74
CA GLY A 32 11.03 -20.29 19.42
C GLY A 32 10.53 -21.46 18.55
N PRO A 33 9.88 -22.47 19.17
CA PRO A 33 9.33 -23.65 18.48
C PRO A 33 8.00 -23.38 17.75
N ASP A 34 7.21 -22.38 18.17
CA ASP A 34 5.92 -22.02 17.55
C ASP A 34 6.07 -21.04 16.38
N ARG A 35 6.89 -21.40 15.39
CA ARG A 35 7.11 -20.55 14.22
C ARG A 35 5.95 -20.71 13.23
N PRO A 36 5.24 -19.63 12.85
CA PRO A 36 4.32 -19.67 11.73
C PRO A 36 5.12 -19.74 10.41
N LEU A 37 5.63 -20.94 10.10
CA LEU A 37 6.43 -21.22 8.90
C LEU A 37 5.63 -20.94 7.64
N VAL A 38 4.35 -21.34 7.58
CA VAL A 38 3.50 -21.15 6.40
C VAL A 38 3.33 -19.66 6.04
N PRO A 39 2.92 -18.76 6.97
CA PRO A 39 2.90 -17.32 6.70
C PRO A 39 4.22 -16.71 6.25
N SER A 40 5.32 -17.18 6.84
CA SER A 40 6.66 -16.66 6.57
C SER A 40 7.18 -17.08 5.19
N VAL A 41 6.96 -18.34 4.81
CA VAL A 41 7.27 -18.85 3.48
C VAL A 41 6.39 -18.19 2.44
N GLY A 42 5.09 -18.04 2.73
CA GLY A 42 4.14 -17.33 1.86
C GLY A 42 4.56 -15.88 1.61
N LEU A 43 5.06 -15.16 2.62
CA LEU A 43 5.54 -13.78 2.50
C LEU A 43 6.65 -13.65 1.44
N VAL A 44 7.66 -14.53 1.50
CA VAL A 44 8.80 -14.52 0.56
C VAL A 44 8.39 -15.06 -0.81
N ALA A 45 7.60 -16.14 -0.86
CA ALA A 45 7.14 -16.73 -2.12
C ALA A 45 6.25 -15.78 -2.92
N LEU A 46 5.34 -15.05 -2.26
CA LEU A 46 4.52 -14.04 -2.92
C LEU A 46 5.34 -12.85 -3.38
N GLN A 47 6.40 -12.47 -2.65
CA GLN A 47 7.31 -11.43 -3.12
C GLN A 47 8.01 -11.86 -4.41
N PHE A 48 8.50 -13.09 -4.48
CA PHE A 48 9.07 -13.64 -5.71
C PHE A 48 8.04 -13.68 -6.85
N LEU A 49 6.83 -14.19 -6.59
CA LEU A 49 5.76 -14.25 -7.59
C LEU A 49 5.38 -12.86 -8.12
N SER A 50 5.36 -11.83 -7.27
CA SER A 50 5.07 -10.45 -7.68
C SER A 50 6.05 -9.91 -8.72
N GLN A 51 7.28 -10.45 -8.78
CA GLN A 51 8.31 -10.07 -9.74
C GLN A 51 8.09 -10.74 -11.10
N CYS A 52 7.42 -11.89 -11.12
CA CYS A 52 7.13 -12.66 -12.34
C CYS A 52 5.92 -12.16 -13.12
N VAL A 53 5.11 -11.26 -12.53
CA VAL A 53 3.84 -10.76 -13.12
C VAL A 53 4.06 -9.80 -14.29
N ASN A 54 5.25 -9.21 -14.45
CA ASN A 54 5.50 -8.19 -15.46
C ASN A 54 6.64 -8.55 -16.44
N GLN A 55 6.44 -8.16 -17.71
CA GLN A 55 7.32 -8.43 -18.85
C GLN A 55 8.63 -7.63 -18.81
N ASN A 56 8.58 -6.40 -18.30
CA ASN A 56 9.73 -5.50 -18.30
C ASN A 56 10.63 -5.77 -17.09
N GLY A 57 11.58 -6.70 -17.22
CA GLY A 57 12.72 -6.75 -16.30
C GLY A 57 13.18 -8.13 -15.81
N THR A 58 12.71 -9.25 -16.37
CA THR A 58 13.40 -10.52 -16.10
C THR A 58 13.39 -11.41 -17.34
N LYS A 59 14.54 -12.04 -17.64
CA LYS A 59 14.63 -13.11 -18.66
C LYS A 59 13.77 -14.34 -18.32
N TYR A 60 13.30 -14.43 -17.06
CA TYR A 60 12.46 -15.49 -16.51
C TYR A 60 11.01 -15.02 -16.31
N SER A 61 10.58 -13.99 -17.02
CA SER A 61 9.23 -13.46 -16.90
C SER A 61 8.21 -14.51 -17.33
N ILE A 62 7.31 -14.87 -16.42
CA ILE A 62 6.13 -15.67 -16.74
C ILE A 62 5.09 -14.76 -17.44
N ALA A 63 5.30 -13.45 -17.49
CA ALA A 63 4.30 -12.50 -17.92
C ALA A 63 3.87 -12.67 -19.39
N GLU A 64 4.75 -13.10 -20.29
CA GLU A 64 4.37 -13.42 -21.69
C GLU A 64 3.37 -14.59 -21.71
N HIS A 65 3.70 -15.69 -21.02
CA HIS A 65 2.81 -16.84 -20.89
C HIS A 65 1.52 -16.51 -20.13
N MET A 66 1.59 -15.63 -19.12
CA MET A 66 0.41 -15.17 -18.38
C MET A 66 -0.48 -14.29 -19.24
N ASP A 67 0.09 -13.44 -20.09
CA ASP A 67 -0.68 -12.57 -20.98
C ASP A 67 -1.39 -13.38 -22.06
N ASP A 68 -0.70 -14.34 -22.67
CA ASP A 68 -1.31 -15.28 -23.61
C ASP A 68 -2.43 -16.08 -22.94
N PHE A 69 -2.17 -16.62 -21.75
CA PHE A 69 -3.17 -17.38 -20.99
C PHE A 69 -4.39 -16.55 -20.56
N ILE A 70 -4.17 -15.29 -20.12
CA ILE A 70 -5.25 -14.36 -19.75
C ILE A 70 -6.06 -13.97 -20.99
N PHE A 71 -5.40 -13.77 -22.13
CA PHE A 71 -6.07 -13.45 -23.38
C PHE A 71 -6.93 -14.62 -23.88
N GLU A 72 -6.42 -15.85 -23.79
CA GLU A 72 -7.17 -17.06 -24.11
C GLU A 72 -8.32 -17.33 -23.14
N ASN A 73 -8.15 -16.98 -21.85
CA ASN A 73 -9.12 -17.23 -20.80
C ASN A 73 -9.44 -15.96 -19.97
N PRO A 74 -10.16 -14.97 -20.55
CA PRO A 74 -10.40 -13.69 -19.88
C PRO A 74 -11.11 -13.83 -18.53
N ALA A 75 -11.95 -14.86 -18.36
CA ALA A 75 -12.66 -15.13 -17.11
C ALA A 75 -11.72 -15.37 -15.92
N VAL A 76 -10.52 -15.93 -16.15
CA VAL A 76 -9.55 -16.21 -15.08
C VAL A 76 -9.02 -14.92 -14.46
N LEU A 77 -8.89 -13.85 -15.25
CA LEU A 77 -8.48 -12.53 -14.75
C LEU A 77 -9.51 -11.95 -13.78
N TRP A 78 -10.80 -12.19 -14.01
CA TRP A 78 -11.86 -11.60 -13.20
C TRP A 78 -12.04 -12.27 -11.83
N ILE A 79 -11.54 -13.49 -11.64
CA ILE A 79 -11.55 -14.18 -10.33
C ILE A 79 -10.77 -13.36 -9.28
N PRO A 80 -9.47 -13.02 -9.45
CA PRO A 80 -8.74 -12.20 -8.50
C PRO A 80 -9.27 -10.76 -8.42
N VAL A 81 -9.86 -10.22 -9.49
CA VAL A 81 -10.54 -8.91 -9.45
C VAL A 81 -11.69 -8.95 -8.45
N LEU A 82 -12.61 -9.90 -8.59
CA LEU A 82 -13.76 -10.05 -7.69
C LEU A 82 -13.32 -10.39 -6.27
N LEU A 83 -12.33 -11.26 -6.12
CA LEU A 83 -11.78 -11.63 -4.82
C LEU A 83 -11.19 -10.42 -4.09
N SER A 84 -10.38 -9.61 -4.77
CA SER A 84 -9.76 -8.40 -4.21
C SER A 84 -10.80 -7.38 -3.72
N HIS A 85 -11.86 -7.15 -4.52
CA HIS A 85 -12.95 -6.25 -4.12
C HIS A 85 -13.81 -6.84 -3.00
N THR A 86 -14.02 -8.15 -2.99
CA THR A 86 -14.79 -8.84 -1.93
C THR A 86 -14.03 -8.77 -0.60
N CYS A 87 -12.73 -9.05 -0.58
CA CYS A 87 -11.90 -8.93 0.61
C CYS A 87 -11.91 -7.49 1.16
N ALA A 88 -11.77 -6.48 0.30
CA ALA A 88 -11.89 -5.08 0.69
C ALA A 88 -13.28 -4.75 1.24
N GLY A 89 -14.35 -5.24 0.61
CA GLY A 89 -15.72 -5.04 1.07
C GLY A 89 -16.01 -5.67 2.43
N LEU A 90 -15.50 -6.87 2.68
CA LEU A 90 -15.60 -7.52 3.99
C LEU A 90 -14.85 -6.73 5.08
N SER A 91 -13.66 -6.21 4.76
CA SER A 91 -12.88 -5.35 5.67
C SER A 91 -13.67 -4.07 6.02
N ILE A 92 -14.23 -3.39 5.03
CA ILE A 92 -15.05 -2.18 5.22
C ILE A 92 -16.34 -2.48 5.99
N ALA A 93 -17.02 -3.59 5.69
CA ALA A 93 -18.23 -4.01 6.41
C ALA A 93 -17.94 -4.27 7.90
N GLN A 94 -16.81 -4.91 8.21
CA GLN A 94 -16.38 -5.13 9.59
C GLN A 94 -16.10 -3.80 10.30
N ASN A 95 -15.43 -2.87 9.61
CA ASN A 95 -15.07 -1.57 10.14
C ASN A 95 -16.28 -0.66 10.42
N LEU A 96 -17.32 -0.71 9.58
CA LEU A 96 -18.58 0.04 9.76
C LEU A 96 -19.52 -0.59 10.80
N ARG A 97 -19.35 -1.87 11.11
CA ARG A 97 -20.28 -2.65 11.94
C ARG A 97 -20.49 -2.07 13.33
N ALA A 98 -19.42 -1.54 13.94
CA ALA A 98 -19.48 -1.01 15.31
C ALA A 98 -20.42 0.20 15.43
N GLY A 99 -20.57 1.00 14.37
CA GLY A 99 -21.36 2.23 14.44
C GLY A 99 -22.67 2.22 13.65
N LEU A 100 -22.75 1.55 12.48
CA LEU A 100 -23.99 1.46 11.69
C LEU A 100 -24.84 0.21 11.99
N GLY A 101 -24.28 -0.74 12.75
CA GLY A 101 -24.89 -2.07 12.93
C GLY A 101 -24.66 -3.00 11.74
N ARG A 102 -24.90 -4.31 11.95
CA ARG A 102 -24.48 -5.38 11.03
C ARG A 102 -25.07 -5.26 9.62
N HIS A 103 -26.37 -5.00 9.50
CA HIS A 103 -27.05 -5.01 8.20
C HIS A 103 -26.75 -3.77 7.37
N ALA A 104 -26.79 -2.58 7.98
CA ALA A 104 -26.48 -1.33 7.29
C ALA A 104 -25.00 -1.27 6.87
N ALA A 105 -24.07 -1.73 7.73
CA ALA A 105 -22.66 -1.83 7.39
C ALA A 105 -22.40 -2.77 6.20
N PHE A 106 -23.04 -3.95 6.19
CA PHE A 106 -22.94 -4.87 5.06
C PHE A 106 -23.54 -4.28 3.78
N GLY A 107 -24.72 -3.66 3.86
CA GLY A 107 -25.37 -3.01 2.72
C GLY A 107 -24.52 -1.88 2.13
N ALA A 108 -23.96 -1.01 2.97
CA ALA A 108 -23.08 0.08 2.53
C ALA A 108 -21.80 -0.43 1.87
N ALA A 109 -21.13 -1.41 2.48
CA ALA A 109 -19.92 -2.01 1.91
C ALA A 109 -20.21 -2.74 0.60
N LEU A 110 -21.32 -3.48 0.53
CA LEU A 110 -21.76 -4.16 -0.69
C LEU A 110 -22.05 -3.17 -1.81
N ALA A 111 -22.78 -2.08 -1.52
CA ALA A 111 -23.08 -1.03 -2.50
C ALA A 111 -21.79 -0.36 -3.02
N LEU A 112 -20.83 -0.08 -2.13
CA LEU A 112 -19.57 0.54 -2.49
C LEU A 112 -18.69 -0.38 -3.36
N CYS A 113 -18.59 -1.66 -3.00
CA CYS A 113 -17.85 -2.65 -3.77
C CYS A 113 -18.54 -2.97 -5.10
N ALA A 114 -19.88 -3.05 -5.13
CA ALA A 114 -20.63 -3.22 -6.36
C ALA A 114 -20.41 -2.03 -7.30
N ALA A 115 -20.46 -0.79 -6.80
CA ALA A 115 -20.15 0.39 -7.59
C ALA A 115 -18.72 0.35 -8.16
N ALA A 116 -17.73 -0.07 -7.35
CA ALA A 116 -16.34 -0.22 -7.79
C ALA A 116 -16.18 -1.28 -8.91
N VAL A 117 -16.82 -2.44 -8.76
CA VAL A 117 -16.76 -3.54 -9.74
C VAL A 117 -17.50 -3.17 -11.02
N ILE A 118 -18.68 -2.55 -10.93
CA ILE A 118 -19.45 -2.08 -12.08
C ILE A 118 -18.67 -1.00 -12.83
N PHE A 119 -18.08 -0.04 -12.10
CA PHE A 119 -17.17 0.95 -12.69
C PHE A 119 -15.99 0.28 -13.41
N LYS A 120 -15.39 -0.76 -12.81
CA LYS A 120 -14.29 -1.51 -13.44
C LYS A 120 -14.71 -2.25 -14.71
N LEU A 121 -15.88 -2.87 -14.70
CA LEU A 121 -16.44 -3.54 -15.88
C LEU A 121 -16.66 -2.52 -17.01
N SER A 122 -17.26 -1.37 -16.70
CA SER A 122 -17.49 -0.29 -17.66
C SER A 122 -16.20 0.32 -18.20
N SER A 123 -15.21 0.57 -17.34
CA SER A 123 -13.88 1.04 -17.74
C SER A 123 -13.16 0.03 -18.64
N THR A 124 -13.25 -1.26 -18.30
CA THR A 124 -12.58 -2.30 -19.09
C THR A 124 -13.21 -2.46 -20.47
N TYR A 125 -14.54 -2.29 -20.58
CA TYR A 125 -15.23 -2.32 -21.87
C TYR A 125 -14.72 -1.25 -22.83
N ASP A 126 -14.42 -0.04 -22.35
CA ASP A 126 -13.97 1.06 -23.20
C ASP A 126 -12.50 0.92 -23.61
N PHE A 127 -11.63 0.44 -22.73
CA PHE A 127 -10.19 0.37 -23.00
C PHE A 127 -9.72 -0.97 -23.58
N ASN A 128 -10.30 -2.10 -23.16
CA ASN A 128 -9.86 -3.46 -23.52
C ASN A 128 -11.09 -4.41 -23.55
N PRO A 129 -12.03 -4.24 -24.49
CA PRO A 129 -13.28 -5.02 -24.54
C PRO A 129 -13.06 -6.54 -24.67
N GLU A 130 -11.93 -6.97 -25.23
CA GLU A 130 -11.51 -8.37 -25.34
C GLU A 130 -11.44 -9.08 -23.99
N LEU A 131 -11.11 -8.36 -22.91
CA LEU A 131 -11.05 -8.92 -21.55
C LEU A 131 -12.45 -9.25 -20.98
N LEU A 132 -13.51 -8.86 -21.69
CA LEU A 132 -14.91 -9.17 -21.35
C LEU A 132 -15.51 -10.23 -22.29
N GLY A 133 -14.69 -10.93 -23.09
CA GLY A 133 -15.16 -11.93 -24.06
C GLY A 133 -15.97 -13.09 -23.47
N PHE A 134 -15.86 -13.35 -22.16
CA PHE A 134 -16.67 -14.35 -21.45
C PHE A 134 -18.12 -13.88 -21.17
N ALA A 135 -18.38 -12.58 -21.21
CA ALA A 135 -19.70 -12.01 -20.95
C ALA A 135 -20.58 -12.07 -22.21
N SER A 136 -21.89 -12.27 -22.02
CA SER A 136 -22.84 -12.27 -23.14
C SER A 136 -22.92 -10.89 -23.81
N GLN A 137 -23.27 -10.87 -25.10
CA GLN A 137 -23.43 -9.61 -25.85
C GLN A 137 -24.45 -8.65 -25.22
N GLN A 138 -25.51 -9.19 -24.60
CA GLN A 138 -26.50 -8.41 -23.86
C GLN A 138 -25.89 -7.75 -22.62
N ALA A 139 -25.04 -8.47 -21.87
CA ALA A 139 -24.37 -7.93 -20.70
C ALA A 139 -23.37 -6.84 -21.09
N GLN A 140 -22.61 -7.04 -22.17
CA GLN A 140 -21.69 -6.04 -22.69
C GLN A 140 -22.43 -4.77 -23.15
N HIS A 141 -23.55 -4.91 -23.88
CA HIS A 141 -24.37 -3.77 -24.28
C HIS A 141 -24.95 -3.03 -23.06
N PHE A 142 -25.39 -3.76 -22.03
CA PHE A 142 -25.84 -3.13 -20.79
C PHE A 142 -24.71 -2.32 -20.14
N ILE A 143 -23.51 -2.89 -20.01
CA ILE A 143 -22.33 -2.20 -19.47
C ILE A 143 -22.00 -0.94 -20.28
N ALA A 144 -22.11 -0.99 -21.61
CA ALA A 144 -21.86 0.15 -22.50
C ALA A 144 -22.83 1.32 -22.31
N THR A 145 -24.07 1.03 -21.90
CA THR A 145 -25.08 2.09 -21.64
C THR A 145 -24.86 2.82 -20.31
N LEU A 146 -24.00 2.30 -19.44
CA LEU A 146 -23.70 2.93 -18.16
C LEU A 146 -22.73 4.09 -18.37
N SER A 147 -23.13 5.28 -17.93
CA SER A 147 -22.23 6.43 -17.94
C SER A 147 -21.16 6.29 -16.86
N GLN A 148 -19.90 6.16 -17.27
CA GLN A 148 -18.76 6.05 -16.38
C GLN A 148 -18.64 7.21 -15.39
N ASP A 149 -18.89 8.45 -15.84
CA ASP A 149 -18.82 9.63 -14.99
C ASP A 149 -19.78 9.56 -13.79
N ARG A 150 -21.03 9.12 -14.00
CA ARG A 150 -22.00 8.93 -12.89
C ARG A 150 -21.57 7.80 -11.96
N LEU A 151 -21.05 6.69 -12.50
CA LEU A 151 -20.56 5.57 -11.70
C LEU A 151 -19.36 5.97 -10.83
N LEU A 152 -18.39 6.69 -11.42
CA LEU A 152 -17.21 7.19 -10.72
C LEU A 152 -17.62 8.17 -9.62
N LYS A 153 -18.50 9.13 -9.93
CA LYS A 153 -19.01 10.10 -8.95
C LYS A 153 -19.77 9.40 -7.81
N ALA A 154 -20.64 8.44 -8.10
CA ALA A 154 -21.36 7.68 -7.08
C ALA A 154 -20.40 6.87 -6.19
N PHE A 155 -19.37 6.28 -6.77
CA PHE A 155 -18.34 5.57 -6.03
C PHE A 155 -17.52 6.51 -5.15
N TRP A 156 -17.08 7.66 -5.68
CA TRP A 156 -16.32 8.66 -4.93
C TRP A 156 -17.13 9.31 -3.81
N THR A 157 -18.41 9.63 -4.04
CA THR A 157 -19.27 10.17 -2.99
C THR A 157 -19.52 9.13 -1.90
N GLY A 158 -19.65 7.85 -2.24
CA GLY A 158 -19.71 6.75 -1.27
C GLY A 158 -18.44 6.63 -0.42
N LEU A 159 -17.26 6.67 -1.05
CA LEU A 159 -15.97 6.69 -0.36
C LEU A 159 -15.84 7.90 0.57
N LEU A 160 -16.15 9.09 0.08
CA LEU A 160 -16.08 10.34 0.84
C LEU A 160 -17.04 10.31 2.03
N SER A 161 -18.25 9.78 1.84
CA SER A 161 -19.24 9.65 2.92
C SER A 161 -18.73 8.73 4.03
N CYS A 162 -18.10 7.60 3.67
CA CYS A 162 -17.49 6.70 4.66
C CYS A 162 -16.28 7.33 5.36
N LEU A 163 -15.46 8.10 4.63
CA LEU A 163 -14.31 8.80 5.19
C LEU A 163 -14.76 9.86 6.22
N VAL A 164 -15.70 10.71 5.84
CA VAL A 164 -16.29 11.73 6.73
C VAL A 164 -16.91 11.05 7.94
N TYR A 165 -17.63 9.95 7.75
CA TYR A 165 -18.18 9.17 8.86
C TYR A 165 -17.10 8.68 9.84
N TYR A 166 -16.00 8.11 9.35
CA TYR A 166 -14.91 7.66 10.22
C TYR A 166 -14.22 8.79 10.97
N LEU A 167 -13.98 9.94 10.32
CA LEU A 167 -13.36 11.09 10.95
C LEU A 167 -14.29 11.73 12.00
N LEU A 168 -15.58 11.89 11.68
CA LEU A 168 -16.57 12.38 12.64
C LEU A 168 -16.71 11.44 13.83
N HIS A 169 -16.71 10.12 13.60
CA HIS A 169 -16.75 9.15 14.69
C HIS A 169 -15.48 9.18 15.55
N HIS A 170 -14.30 9.46 14.97
CA HIS A 170 -13.05 9.65 15.72
C HIS A 170 -13.11 10.90 16.60
N TRP A 171 -13.60 12.02 16.06
CA TRP A 171 -13.65 13.30 16.77
C TRP A 171 -14.78 13.41 17.80
N LEU A 172 -15.95 12.83 17.52
CA LEU A 172 -17.15 12.95 18.36
C LEU A 172 -17.37 11.72 19.27
N GLY A 173 -16.75 10.58 18.93
CA GLY A 173 -16.94 9.33 19.65
C GLY A 173 -16.03 9.18 20.87
N ALA A 174 -16.25 8.10 21.63
CA ALA A 174 -15.30 7.67 22.65
C ALA A 174 -13.97 7.30 21.97
N LYS A 175 -12.90 8.04 22.32
CA LYS A 175 -11.56 8.03 21.68
C LYS A 175 -11.15 6.62 21.21
N PRO A 176 -11.36 6.28 19.92
CA PRO A 176 -10.97 4.98 19.41
C PRO A 176 -9.45 4.90 19.31
N LEU A 177 -8.92 3.68 19.37
CA LEU A 177 -7.48 3.46 19.24
C LEU A 177 -6.99 4.01 17.88
N ARG A 178 -5.88 4.73 17.89
CA ARG A 178 -5.30 5.38 16.71
C ARG A 178 -5.14 4.43 15.52
N SER A 179 -4.62 3.22 15.75
CA SER A 179 -4.45 2.23 14.66
C SER A 179 -5.76 1.80 14.03
N ASP A 180 -6.87 1.81 14.78
CA ASP A 180 -8.18 1.44 14.26
C ASP A 180 -8.68 2.51 13.27
N THR A 181 -8.59 3.80 13.63
CA THR A 181 -8.96 4.90 12.73
C THR A 181 -8.06 4.94 11.49
N ILE A 182 -6.74 4.80 11.66
CA ILE A 182 -5.79 4.74 10.53
C ILE A 182 -6.11 3.56 9.63
N ARG A 183 -6.36 2.37 10.19
CA ARG A 183 -6.77 1.18 9.42
C ARG A 183 -8.02 1.49 8.60
N LYS A 184 -9.06 2.07 9.19
CA LYS A 184 -10.32 2.40 8.49
C LYS A 184 -10.12 3.34 7.31
N VAL A 185 -9.34 4.41 7.50
CA VAL A 185 -9.02 5.39 6.44
C VAL A 185 -8.19 4.74 5.33
N VAL A 186 -7.16 3.98 5.69
CA VAL A 186 -6.29 3.30 4.72
C VAL A 186 -7.06 2.24 3.91
N GLU A 187 -7.99 1.50 4.51
CA GLU A 187 -8.81 0.51 3.78
C GLU A 187 -9.72 1.18 2.73
N LEU A 188 -10.31 2.35 3.03
CA LEU A 188 -11.07 3.12 2.04
C LEU A 188 -10.17 3.59 0.89
N PHE A 189 -9.00 4.13 1.22
CA PHE A 189 -8.05 4.58 0.21
C PHE A 189 -7.55 3.41 -0.65
N ASN A 190 -7.32 2.24 -0.05
CA ASN A 190 -6.95 1.04 -0.78
C ASN A 190 -8.07 0.56 -1.74
N LEU A 191 -9.34 0.75 -1.40
CA LEU A 191 -10.45 0.47 -2.32
C LEU A 191 -10.45 1.44 -3.51
N TYR A 192 -10.16 2.72 -3.27
CA TYR A 192 -9.95 3.70 -4.34
C TYR A 192 -8.77 3.30 -5.26
N LEU A 193 -7.63 2.89 -4.69
CA LEU A 193 -6.48 2.45 -5.48
C LEU A 193 -6.82 1.25 -6.36
N ARG A 194 -7.56 0.26 -5.83
CA ARG A 194 -8.06 -0.88 -6.63
C ARG A 194 -8.95 -0.41 -7.78
N SER A 195 -9.83 0.56 -7.56
CA SER A 195 -10.69 1.11 -8.60
C SER A 195 -9.92 1.90 -9.67
N GLN A 196 -8.70 2.37 -9.40
CA GLN A 196 -7.86 3.07 -10.39
C GLN A 196 -6.82 2.17 -11.06
N THR A 197 -6.64 0.95 -10.56
CA THR A 197 -5.65 -0.01 -11.09
C THR A 197 -6.18 -0.73 -12.32
N ARG A 198 -5.35 -1.03 -13.32
CA ARG A 198 -5.73 -1.91 -14.44
C ARG A 198 -6.09 -3.32 -13.94
N PRO A 199 -7.08 -4.01 -14.54
CA PRO A 199 -7.47 -5.36 -14.10
C PRO A 199 -6.30 -6.34 -13.95
N LYS A 200 -5.33 -6.32 -14.88
CA LYS A 200 -4.11 -7.14 -14.85
C LYS A 200 -3.29 -7.03 -13.56
N ASN A 201 -3.28 -5.85 -12.93
CA ASN A 201 -2.48 -5.57 -11.74
C ASN A 201 -3.25 -5.81 -10.43
N LEU A 202 -4.55 -6.12 -10.47
CA LEU A 202 -5.34 -6.38 -9.25
C LEU A 202 -4.93 -7.63 -8.45
N PRO A 203 -4.38 -8.71 -9.04
CA PRO A 203 -3.81 -9.81 -8.27
C PRO A 203 -2.69 -9.37 -7.31
N LEU A 204 -1.90 -8.34 -7.68
CA LEU A 204 -0.83 -7.83 -6.82
C LEU A 204 -1.38 -7.26 -5.51
N PHE A 205 -2.58 -6.69 -5.50
CA PHE A 205 -3.21 -6.21 -4.26
C PHE A 205 -3.47 -7.34 -3.27
N LEU A 206 -3.86 -8.53 -3.74
CA LEU A 206 -4.05 -9.69 -2.88
C LEU A 206 -2.72 -10.14 -2.25
N MET A 207 -1.65 -10.10 -3.04
CA MET A 207 -0.29 -10.39 -2.56
C MET A 207 0.13 -9.36 -1.50
N PHE A 208 -0.05 -8.07 -1.80
CA PHE A 208 0.27 -6.97 -0.90
C PHE A 208 -0.53 -7.05 0.40
N ASP A 209 -1.84 -7.29 0.33
CA ASP A 209 -2.70 -7.48 1.50
C ASP A 209 -2.18 -8.62 2.38
N TYR A 210 -1.85 -9.77 1.79
CA TYR A 210 -1.27 -10.89 2.52
C TYR A 210 0.05 -10.51 3.18
N GLN A 211 0.97 -9.91 2.43
CA GLN A 211 2.28 -9.51 2.93
C GLN A 211 2.15 -8.54 4.10
N LEU A 212 1.28 -7.53 4.01
CA LEU A 212 1.00 -6.59 5.10
C LEU A 212 0.42 -7.28 6.33
N GLN A 213 -0.50 -8.24 6.18
CA GLN A 213 -1.07 -8.98 7.31
C GLN A 213 -0.02 -9.80 8.07
N VAL A 214 0.99 -10.32 7.37
CA VAL A 214 2.12 -11.00 8.02
C VAL A 214 3.04 -9.98 8.69
N LEU A 215 3.37 -8.87 8.02
CA LEU A 215 4.26 -7.83 8.56
C LEU A 215 3.67 -7.12 9.79
N LEU A 216 2.36 -6.89 9.84
CA LEU A 216 1.66 -6.32 11.01
C LEU A 216 1.85 -7.17 12.27
N LYS A 217 2.01 -8.50 12.12
CA LYS A 217 2.26 -9.41 13.26
C LYS A 217 3.71 -9.39 13.74
N MET A 218 4.63 -8.83 12.95
CA MET A 218 6.06 -8.79 13.28
C MET A 218 6.47 -7.58 14.15
N ASN A 219 5.57 -6.61 14.37
CA ASN A 219 5.81 -5.40 15.18
C ASN A 219 7.12 -4.69 14.81
N LEU A 220 7.23 -4.29 13.54
CA LEU A 220 8.41 -3.62 12.99
C LEU A 220 8.68 -2.28 13.68
N SER A 221 9.95 -1.94 13.83
CA SER A 221 10.42 -0.60 14.23
C SER A 221 10.18 0.44 13.14
N ALA A 222 10.34 1.73 13.46
CA ALA A 222 10.22 2.81 12.48
C ALA A 222 11.23 2.65 11.33
N VAL A 223 12.48 2.29 11.63
CA VAL A 223 13.54 2.01 10.65
C VAL A 223 13.21 0.79 9.79
N GLU A 224 12.77 -0.31 10.41
CA GLU A 224 12.36 -1.51 9.67
C GLU A 224 11.15 -1.22 8.78
N THR A 225 10.20 -0.40 9.25
CA THR A 225 9.04 0.02 8.48
C THR A 225 9.44 0.90 7.31
N ALA A 226 10.29 1.91 7.51
CA ALA A 226 10.83 2.75 6.43
C ALA A 226 11.54 1.91 5.36
N THR A 227 12.40 1.00 5.79
CA THR A 227 13.13 0.09 4.89
C THR A 227 12.17 -0.81 4.11
N THR A 228 11.16 -1.36 4.79
CA THR A 228 10.14 -2.23 4.18
C THR A 228 9.31 -1.49 3.13
N VAL A 229 8.80 -0.30 3.47
CA VAL A 229 8.00 0.52 2.56
C VAL A 229 8.83 0.99 1.38
N LEU A 230 10.10 1.37 1.59
CA LEU A 230 10.98 1.75 0.51
C LEU A 230 11.21 0.59 -0.47
N LEU A 231 11.62 -0.58 0.02
CA LEU A 231 11.95 -1.73 -0.82
C LEU A 231 10.72 -2.31 -1.53
N LEU A 232 9.62 -2.50 -0.81
CA LEU A 232 8.38 -3.05 -1.39
C LEU A 232 7.64 -2.01 -2.24
N GLY A 233 7.75 -0.73 -1.92
CA GLY A 233 7.23 0.34 -2.76
C GLY A 233 7.92 0.39 -4.11
N GLN A 234 9.27 0.41 -4.11
CA GLN A 234 10.05 0.35 -5.36
C GLN A 234 9.77 -0.95 -6.13
N SER A 235 9.79 -2.10 -5.46
CA SER A 235 9.43 -3.38 -6.11
C SER A 235 8.02 -3.32 -6.71
N GLY A 236 7.04 -2.77 -6.00
CA GLY A 236 5.66 -2.64 -6.46
C GLY A 236 5.51 -1.74 -7.70
N PHE A 237 6.37 -0.72 -7.86
CA PHE A 237 6.41 0.11 -9.06
C PHE A 237 6.76 -0.71 -10.30
N TYR A 238 7.86 -1.47 -10.22
CA TYR A 238 8.33 -2.29 -11.35
C TYR A 238 7.41 -3.49 -11.60
N SER A 239 6.90 -4.15 -10.55
CA SER A 239 5.94 -5.26 -10.67
C SER A 239 4.64 -4.86 -11.37
N MET A 240 4.28 -3.57 -11.37
CA MET A 240 3.06 -3.06 -12.01
C MET A 240 3.22 -2.66 -13.47
N GLY A 241 4.38 -2.84 -14.11
CA GLY A 241 4.57 -2.46 -15.52
C GLY A 241 5.60 -1.36 -15.76
N ARG A 242 6.03 -0.65 -14.71
CA ARG A 242 6.75 0.63 -14.85
C ARG A 242 8.26 0.44 -14.90
N SER A 243 8.95 1.39 -15.49
CA SER A 243 10.42 1.42 -15.57
C SER A 243 10.94 2.83 -15.32
N ASN A 244 12.25 3.01 -15.48
CA ASN A 244 12.88 4.33 -15.43
C ASN A 244 12.59 5.22 -16.64
N SER A 245 12.00 4.66 -17.70
CA SER A 245 11.59 5.41 -18.88
C SER A 245 10.19 5.99 -18.73
N ILE A 246 10.04 7.27 -19.10
CA ILE A 246 8.75 7.97 -19.15
C ILE A 246 7.79 7.28 -20.12
N ALA A 247 8.30 6.59 -21.15
CA ALA A 247 7.48 5.88 -22.12
C ALA A 247 6.65 4.75 -21.48
N THR A 248 7.06 4.26 -20.30
CA THR A 248 6.29 3.25 -19.56
C THR A 248 5.19 3.84 -18.68
N LEU A 249 5.03 5.17 -18.63
CA LEU A 249 3.91 5.81 -17.93
C LEU A 249 2.63 5.70 -18.76
N ASP A 250 1.57 5.22 -18.12
CA ASP A 250 0.26 5.05 -18.72
C ASP A 250 -0.57 6.31 -18.55
N LEU A 251 -0.57 7.13 -19.58
CA LEU A 251 -1.35 8.37 -19.64
C LEU A 251 -2.84 8.09 -19.82
N LEU A 252 -3.20 6.98 -20.47
CA LEU A 252 -4.59 6.64 -20.78
C LEU A 252 -5.38 6.32 -19.51
N ASN A 253 -4.76 5.66 -18.54
CA ASN A 253 -5.40 5.39 -17.25
C ASN A 253 -5.66 6.66 -16.41
N GLY A 254 -5.03 7.79 -16.77
CA GLY A 254 -5.38 9.11 -16.25
C GLY A 254 -6.80 9.55 -16.58
N PHE A 255 -7.37 9.06 -17.69
CA PHE A 255 -8.74 9.35 -18.13
C PHE A 255 -9.76 8.34 -17.59
N ASN A 256 -9.35 7.37 -16.76
CA ASN A 256 -10.24 6.32 -16.26
C ASN A 256 -11.42 6.91 -15.45
N GLY A 257 -12.59 7.01 -16.11
CA GLY A 257 -13.81 7.60 -15.56
C GLY A 257 -13.85 9.13 -15.52
N LEU A 258 -12.81 9.82 -15.99
CA LEU A 258 -12.75 11.28 -16.04
C LEU A 258 -12.93 11.78 -17.48
N GLY A 259 -13.81 12.76 -17.66
CA GLY A 259 -13.98 13.44 -18.94
C GLY A 259 -12.77 14.34 -19.26
N ALA A 260 -12.48 14.50 -20.56
CA ALA A 260 -11.38 15.33 -21.06
C ALA A 260 -11.45 16.81 -20.63
N SER A 261 -12.60 17.28 -20.15
CA SER A 261 -12.78 18.63 -19.59
C SER A 261 -12.07 18.83 -18.25
N SER A 262 -11.75 17.76 -17.52
CA SER A 262 -11.16 17.83 -16.17
C SER A 262 -9.63 17.71 -16.19
N VAL A 263 -8.96 18.68 -16.83
CA VAL A 263 -7.48 18.66 -17.03
C VAL A 263 -6.71 18.37 -15.74
N VAL A 264 -7.03 19.08 -14.65
CA VAL A 264 -6.35 18.88 -13.36
C VAL A 264 -6.60 17.48 -12.79
N GLY A 265 -7.84 16.99 -12.89
CA GLY A 265 -8.21 15.65 -12.41
C GLY A 265 -7.45 14.57 -13.18
N VAL A 266 -7.41 14.67 -14.50
CA VAL A 266 -6.67 13.75 -15.38
C VAL A 266 -5.18 13.78 -15.06
N MET A 267 -4.58 14.96 -14.83
CA MET A 267 -3.16 15.06 -14.46
C MET A 267 -2.86 14.37 -13.12
N LEU A 268 -3.64 14.67 -12.08
CA LEU A 268 -3.45 14.05 -10.75
C LEU A 268 -3.66 12.54 -10.81
N GLN A 269 -4.71 12.09 -11.51
CA GLN A 269 -5.01 10.69 -11.68
C GLN A 269 -3.94 9.97 -12.52
N THR A 270 -3.39 10.61 -13.54
CA THR A 270 -2.29 10.05 -14.33
C THR A 270 -1.12 9.73 -13.42
N VAL A 271 -0.65 10.68 -12.63
CA VAL A 271 0.49 10.44 -11.74
C VAL A 271 0.14 9.40 -10.67
N LEU A 272 -1.02 9.50 -10.01
CA LEU A 272 -1.43 8.53 -9.00
C LEU A 272 -1.56 7.11 -9.56
N SER A 273 -2.08 6.96 -10.78
CA SER A 273 -2.29 5.66 -11.42
C SER A 273 -0.99 4.95 -11.82
N ASN A 274 0.10 5.69 -11.98
CA ASN A 274 1.42 5.16 -12.28
C ASN A 274 2.19 4.75 -11.02
N TRP A 275 1.91 5.39 -9.89
CA TRP A 275 2.56 5.14 -8.59
C TRP A 275 1.67 4.37 -7.60
N ILE A 276 0.64 3.66 -8.07
CA ILE A 276 -0.32 2.96 -7.19
C ILE A 276 0.37 1.99 -6.22
N GLY A 277 1.27 1.12 -6.70
CA GLY A 277 1.99 0.15 -5.85
C GLY A 277 2.80 0.81 -4.74
N PRO A 278 3.70 1.76 -5.06
CA PRO A 278 4.41 2.56 -4.06
C PRO A 278 3.50 3.25 -3.07
N VAL A 279 2.44 3.91 -3.57
CA VAL A 279 1.48 4.65 -2.75
C VAL A 279 0.74 3.70 -1.80
N TRP A 280 0.35 2.51 -2.27
CA TRP A 280 -0.26 1.49 -1.43
C TRP A 280 0.68 1.11 -0.27
N TRP A 281 1.95 0.85 -0.56
CA TRP A 281 2.95 0.53 0.47
C TRP A 281 3.20 1.69 1.43
N LEU A 282 3.09 2.93 0.97
CA LEU A 282 3.20 4.11 1.80
C LEU A 282 2.10 4.17 2.89
N PHE A 283 0.84 3.94 2.51
CA PHE A 283 -0.27 3.85 3.46
C PHE A 283 -0.23 2.58 4.32
N ALA A 284 0.30 1.48 3.77
CA ALA A 284 0.61 0.28 4.56
C ALA A 284 1.66 0.58 5.66
N GLY A 285 2.64 1.44 5.37
CA GLY A 285 3.60 1.98 6.33
C GLY A 285 2.94 2.68 7.53
N LEU A 286 1.94 3.54 7.27
CA LEU A 286 1.18 4.18 8.35
C LEU A 286 0.48 3.17 9.25
N ARG A 287 -0.03 2.06 8.70
CA ARG A 287 -0.64 0.99 9.49
C ARG A 287 0.40 0.28 10.36
N LEU A 288 1.58 -0.02 9.81
CA LEU A 288 2.68 -0.64 10.55
C LEU A 288 3.17 0.25 11.72
N LEU A 289 3.33 1.56 11.46
CA LEU A 289 3.73 2.52 12.50
C LEU A 289 2.68 2.68 13.59
N SER A 290 1.40 2.75 13.22
CA SER A 290 0.32 2.92 14.20
C SER A 290 0.12 1.66 15.06
N SER A 291 0.21 0.46 14.49
CA SER A 291 0.16 -0.77 15.30
C SER A 291 1.33 -0.88 16.28
N GLN A 292 2.51 -0.36 15.90
CA GLN A 292 3.67 -0.34 16.78
C GLN A 292 3.49 0.64 17.94
N ALA A 293 2.95 1.84 17.66
CA ALA A 293 2.70 2.86 18.67
C ALA A 293 1.77 2.34 19.78
N ASP A 294 0.70 1.65 19.40
CA ASP A 294 -0.27 1.09 20.35
C ASP A 294 0.35 -0.02 21.21
N THR A 295 1.19 -0.88 20.61
CA THR A 295 1.88 -1.95 21.34
C THR A 295 2.83 -1.40 22.42
N LYS A 296 3.46 -0.24 22.17
CA LYS A 296 4.33 0.41 23.16
C LYS A 296 3.55 1.14 24.26
N GLN A 297 2.31 1.53 23.99
CA GLN A 297 1.47 2.25 24.94
C GLN A 297 0.78 1.36 25.97
N GLU A 298 0.67 0.04 25.79
CA GLU A 298 0.19 -0.88 26.84
C GLU A 298 1.30 -1.16 27.88
N PRO A 299 1.32 -0.51 29.07
CA PRO A 299 2.38 -0.68 30.05
C PRO A 299 1.85 -1.57 31.17
N PHE A 300 2.18 -2.87 31.19
CA PHE A 300 2.12 -3.71 32.41
C PHE A 300 0.86 -3.57 33.30
N GLY A 301 -0.31 -3.30 32.71
CA GLY A 301 -1.60 -3.32 33.38
C GLY A 301 -2.17 -4.72 33.32
N GLY A 302 -1.50 -5.68 33.94
CA GLY A 302 -2.05 -7.03 34.08
C GLY A 302 -3.47 -6.93 34.62
N LYS A 303 -4.44 -7.40 33.84
CA LYS A 303 -5.79 -7.70 34.33
C LYS A 303 -5.65 -8.76 35.43
N GLN A 304 -5.42 -8.32 36.67
CA GLN A 304 -5.78 -9.10 37.84
C GLN A 304 -7.31 -9.15 37.86
N ASN A 305 -7.87 -10.20 37.26
CA ASN A 305 -9.16 -10.70 37.70
C ASN A 305 -8.95 -11.30 39.10
N GLY A 306 -8.92 -10.43 40.11
CA GLY A 306 -8.88 -10.80 41.50
C GLY A 306 -10.28 -11.21 41.95
N ASN A 307 -10.57 -12.51 41.91
CA ASN A 307 -11.48 -13.09 42.89
C ASN A 307 -10.83 -12.87 44.26
N ALA A 308 -11.47 -12.04 45.08
CA ALA A 308 -11.04 -11.78 46.43
C ALA A 308 -11.09 -13.08 47.26
N VAL A 309 -9.92 -13.61 47.59
CA VAL A 309 -9.75 -14.49 48.75
C VAL A 309 -8.59 -13.92 49.56
N SER A 310 -8.96 -13.27 50.65
CA SER A 310 -8.03 -12.78 51.67
C SER A 310 -7.41 -13.96 52.41
N PHE A 311 -6.08 -14.08 52.37
CA PHE A 311 -5.34 -14.79 53.41
C PHE A 311 -4.13 -13.96 53.83
N HIS A 312 -4.17 -13.56 55.09
CA HIS A 312 -3.04 -13.03 55.84
C HIS A 312 -1.97 -14.13 55.98
N ASP A 313 -0.72 -13.84 55.65
CA ASP A 313 0.36 -14.11 56.60
C ASP A 313 1.63 -13.29 56.35
N LYS A 314 2.32 -12.97 57.44
CA LYS A 314 3.57 -12.20 57.50
C LYS A 314 4.76 -13.11 57.16
N GLN A 315 5.83 -12.49 56.65
CA GLN A 315 7.17 -12.43 57.28
C GLN A 315 8.36 -12.60 56.29
N SER A 316 9.10 -11.49 56.17
CA SER A 316 10.56 -11.33 56.03
C SER A 316 11.36 -11.87 54.82
N SER A 317 12.15 -10.93 54.30
CA SER A 317 13.56 -11.04 53.87
C SER A 317 13.88 -11.45 52.42
N SER A 318 14.18 -10.46 51.58
CA SER A 318 15.58 -10.09 51.29
C SER A 318 15.59 -9.10 50.12
N SER A 319 16.01 -7.87 50.43
CA SER A 319 16.24 -6.80 49.47
C SER A 319 17.45 -7.15 48.60
N ARG A 320 17.22 -7.58 47.36
CA ARG A 320 18.14 -7.32 46.25
C ARG A 320 17.47 -6.35 45.30
N ARG A 321 17.67 -5.06 45.61
CA ARG A 321 17.39 -3.94 44.75
C ARG A 321 18.30 -4.03 43.53
N VAL A 322 17.88 -4.78 42.51
CA VAL A 322 18.41 -4.60 41.16
C VAL A 322 17.86 -3.25 40.73
N GLU A 323 18.70 -2.22 40.87
CA GLU A 323 18.46 -0.91 40.29
C GLU A 323 18.16 -1.14 38.81
N GLY A 324 16.88 -1.05 38.48
CA GLY A 324 16.42 -0.92 37.12
C GLY A 324 17.17 0.27 36.54
N ARG A 325 18.05 -0.02 35.60
CA ARG A 325 18.57 0.94 34.64
C ARG A 325 17.34 1.50 33.93
N LYS A 326 16.74 2.55 34.52
CA LYS A 326 15.88 3.48 33.82
C LYS A 326 16.77 4.04 32.72
N SER A 327 16.73 3.40 31.56
CA SER A 327 17.13 4.03 30.31
C SER A 327 16.36 5.33 30.29
N ARG A 328 17.09 6.40 30.58
CA ARG A 328 16.74 7.78 30.30
C ARG A 328 16.01 7.77 28.97
N VAL A 329 14.69 7.89 29.01
CA VAL A 329 13.87 8.09 27.82
C VAL A 329 14.25 9.50 27.41
N GLU A 330 15.31 9.59 26.60
CA GLU A 330 15.51 10.74 25.73
C GLU A 330 14.16 11.02 25.08
N ALA A 331 13.76 12.29 25.06
CA ALA A 331 12.55 12.75 24.42
C ALA A 331 12.60 12.34 22.94
N GLY A 332 12.21 11.10 22.67
CA GLY A 332 12.37 10.45 21.39
C GLY A 332 11.39 11.08 20.43
N GLU A 333 11.91 11.59 19.31
CA GLU A 333 11.10 12.03 18.18
C GLU A 333 10.04 10.96 17.87
N SER A 334 8.84 11.41 17.46
CA SER A 334 7.76 10.47 17.16
C SER A 334 8.25 9.43 16.12
N PRO A 335 7.86 8.14 16.23
CA PRO A 335 8.31 7.11 15.28
C PRO A 335 7.95 7.45 13.82
N TYR A 336 6.95 8.30 13.64
CA TYR A 336 6.58 8.84 12.33
C TYR A 336 7.59 9.87 11.79
N PHE A 337 8.14 10.75 12.64
CA PHE A 337 9.19 11.68 12.23
C PHE A 337 10.47 10.93 11.83
N GLU A 338 10.87 9.90 12.59
CA GLU A 338 12.02 9.05 12.23
C GLU A 338 11.78 8.37 10.86
N TYR A 339 10.61 7.78 10.65
CA TYR A 339 10.21 7.20 9.36
C TYR A 339 10.26 8.24 8.22
N LEU A 340 9.69 9.43 8.43
CA LEU A 340 9.63 10.48 7.42
C LEU A 340 11.02 11.03 7.08
N ALA A 341 11.88 11.18 8.09
CA ALA A 341 13.26 11.63 7.94
C ALA A 341 14.06 10.63 7.09
N LEU A 342 13.94 9.33 7.35
CA LEU A 342 14.62 8.28 6.57
C LEU A 342 14.20 8.29 5.10
N HIS A 343 12.89 8.38 4.82
CA HIS A 343 12.39 8.48 3.45
C HIS A 343 12.85 9.76 2.74
N THR A 344 12.84 10.89 3.44
CA THR A 344 13.28 12.18 2.89
C THR A 344 14.79 12.17 2.63
N MET A 345 15.58 11.63 3.55
CA MET A 345 17.02 11.47 3.40
C MET A 345 17.35 10.57 2.22
N PHE A 346 16.67 9.43 2.08
CA PHE A 346 16.85 8.53 0.93
C PHE A 346 16.51 9.23 -0.39
N SER A 347 15.38 9.93 -0.47
CA SER A 347 14.96 10.65 -1.67
C SER A 347 15.96 11.77 -2.03
N GLY A 348 16.41 12.53 -1.04
CA GLY A 348 17.39 13.61 -1.21
C GLY A 348 18.75 13.10 -1.68
N LEU A 349 19.30 12.09 -1.00
CA LEU A 349 20.58 11.48 -1.38
C LEU A 349 20.54 10.83 -2.76
N SER A 350 19.45 10.14 -3.09
CA SER A 350 19.27 9.52 -4.41
C SER A 350 19.19 10.57 -5.52
N SER A 351 18.47 11.66 -5.28
CA SER A 351 18.37 12.78 -6.22
C SER A 351 19.71 13.49 -6.41
N LEU A 352 20.44 13.74 -5.32
CA LEU A 352 21.78 14.34 -5.36
C LEU A 352 22.75 13.46 -6.13
N ALA A 353 22.78 12.15 -5.84
CA ALA A 353 23.64 11.20 -6.54
C ALA A 353 23.35 11.20 -8.04
N LEU A 354 22.07 11.24 -8.43
CA LEU A 354 21.69 11.30 -9.83
C LEU A 354 22.08 12.61 -10.51
N THR A 355 21.92 13.75 -9.83
CA THR A 355 22.40 15.05 -10.34
C THR A 355 23.92 15.03 -10.56
N VAL A 356 24.70 14.49 -9.62
CA VAL A 356 26.15 14.35 -9.76
C VAL A 356 26.50 13.48 -10.97
N VAL A 357 25.78 12.37 -11.19
CA VAL A 357 25.96 11.51 -12.36
C VAL A 357 25.67 12.27 -13.66
N CYS A 358 24.56 13.02 -13.73
CA CYS A 358 24.20 13.81 -14.91
C CYS A 358 25.23 14.90 -15.23
N VAL A 359 25.82 15.53 -14.20
CA VAL A 359 26.90 16.51 -14.39
C VAL A 359 28.18 15.82 -14.88
N TYR A 360 28.49 14.64 -14.34
CA TYR A 360 29.66 13.87 -14.75
C TYR A 360 29.56 13.36 -16.20
N THR A 361 28.37 12.93 -16.64
CA THR A 361 28.12 12.43 -18.00
C THR A 361 27.77 13.54 -19.00
N TRP A 362 27.98 14.81 -18.62
CA TRP A 362 27.70 15.95 -19.50
C TRP A 362 28.48 15.86 -20.81
N GLY A 363 27.76 15.88 -21.93
CA GLY A 363 28.34 15.75 -23.28
C GLY A 363 28.46 14.32 -23.80
N HIS A 364 28.13 13.30 -23.01
CA HIS A 364 27.99 11.92 -23.47
C HIS A 364 26.56 11.63 -23.96
N GLU A 365 26.43 10.72 -24.92
CA GLU A 365 25.12 10.29 -25.46
C GLU A 365 24.23 9.63 -24.40
N ASP A 366 24.85 8.90 -23.47
CA ASP A 366 24.20 8.24 -22.33
C ASP A 366 23.38 9.21 -21.47
N LEU A 367 23.79 10.49 -21.41
CA LEU A 367 23.04 11.52 -20.70
C LEU A 367 21.59 11.59 -21.20
N TRP A 368 21.41 11.61 -22.51
CA TRP A 368 20.10 11.81 -23.13
C TRP A 368 19.29 10.52 -23.21
N ASN A 369 19.96 9.39 -23.45
CA ASN A 369 19.28 8.11 -23.66
C ASN A 369 18.87 7.43 -22.34
N VAL A 370 19.68 7.54 -21.28
CA VAL A 370 19.49 6.77 -20.04
C VAL A 370 19.29 7.67 -18.83
N PHE A 371 20.16 8.66 -18.63
CA PHE A 371 20.15 9.45 -17.40
C PHE A 371 19.07 10.53 -17.36
N ALA A 372 18.75 11.19 -18.47
CA ALA A 372 17.72 12.23 -18.52
C ALA A 372 16.30 11.66 -18.28
N PRO A 373 15.87 10.53 -18.90
CA PRO A 373 14.63 9.88 -18.54
C PRO A 373 14.58 9.48 -17.06
N LYS A 374 15.67 8.91 -16.53
CA LYS A 374 15.78 8.56 -15.11
C LYS A 374 15.69 9.79 -14.20
N PHE A 375 16.29 10.91 -14.58
CA PHE A 375 16.26 12.16 -13.84
C PHE A 375 14.84 12.72 -13.73
N ILE A 376 14.08 12.70 -14.82
CA ILE A 376 12.67 13.11 -14.81
C ILE A 376 11.85 12.15 -13.96
N ASN A 377 12.04 10.83 -14.10
CA ASN A 377 11.36 9.84 -13.27
C ASN A 377 11.67 10.04 -11.77
N ALA A 378 12.94 10.25 -11.42
CA ALA A 378 13.37 10.53 -10.05
C ALA A 378 12.76 11.84 -9.50
N SER A 379 12.62 12.86 -10.36
CA SER A 379 11.94 14.12 -10.01
C SER A 379 10.45 13.89 -9.72
N LEU A 380 9.77 13.03 -10.49
CA LEU A 380 8.38 12.63 -10.21
C LEU A 380 8.27 11.85 -8.90
N TRP A 381 9.20 10.94 -8.61
CA TRP A 381 9.28 10.27 -7.31
C TRP A 381 9.49 11.24 -6.15
N ALA A 382 10.39 12.22 -6.28
CA ALA A 382 10.62 13.22 -5.23
C ALA A 382 9.40 14.14 -5.03
N PHE A 383 8.82 14.65 -6.12
CA PHE A 383 7.71 15.58 -6.03
C PHE A 383 6.39 14.89 -5.67
N PHE A 384 5.96 13.91 -6.45
CA PHE A 384 4.66 13.28 -6.22
C PHE A 384 4.72 12.31 -5.05
N TYR A 385 5.62 11.34 -5.09
CA TYR A 385 5.62 10.28 -4.07
C TYR A 385 6.09 10.79 -2.71
N GLN A 386 7.25 11.46 -2.64
CA GLN A 386 7.77 11.93 -1.36
C GLN A 386 7.06 13.20 -0.87
N LEU A 387 6.97 14.28 -1.66
CA LEU A 387 6.38 15.53 -1.17
C LEU A 387 4.84 15.46 -1.08
N VAL A 388 4.13 15.05 -2.14
CA VAL A 388 2.67 15.05 -2.13
C VAL A 388 2.10 13.88 -1.32
N MET A 389 2.49 12.64 -1.60
CA MET A 389 1.85 11.49 -0.97
C MET A 389 2.37 11.21 0.45
N ASN A 390 3.68 11.34 0.69
CA ASN A 390 4.26 11.08 2.02
C ASN A 390 4.17 12.31 2.94
N CYS A 391 4.81 13.43 2.57
CA CYS A 391 4.86 14.61 3.43
C CYS A 391 3.52 15.33 3.59
N LEU A 392 2.66 15.38 2.56
CA LEU A 392 1.33 16.00 2.70
C LEU A 392 0.28 14.94 3.04
N GLY A 393 0.11 13.90 2.22
CA GLY A 393 -0.95 12.90 2.38
C GLY A 393 -0.84 12.12 3.69
N CYS A 394 0.28 11.42 3.89
CA CYS A 394 0.46 10.58 5.07
C CYS A 394 0.57 11.40 6.36
N SER A 395 1.24 12.55 6.32
CA SER A 395 1.30 13.45 7.49
C SER A 395 -0.07 13.99 7.86
N SER A 396 -0.89 14.38 6.88
CA SER A 396 -2.27 14.83 7.15
C SER A 396 -3.06 13.74 7.85
N VAL A 397 -3.04 12.51 7.34
CA VAL A 397 -3.73 11.39 8.01
C VAL A 397 -3.17 11.15 9.41
N TRP A 398 -1.84 11.18 9.58
CA TRP A 398 -1.20 10.93 10.87
C TRP A 398 -1.54 11.99 11.92
N PHE A 399 -1.44 13.28 11.57
CA PHE A 399 -1.64 14.40 12.50
C PHE A 399 -3.13 14.71 12.76
N ILE A 400 -3.99 14.64 11.74
CA ILE A 400 -5.45 14.85 11.93
C ILE A 400 -6.03 13.85 12.94
N ILE A 401 -5.48 12.63 12.96
CA ILE A 401 -5.88 11.59 13.92
C ILE A 401 -5.21 11.81 15.28
N ASN A 402 -4.00 12.38 15.31
CA ASN A 402 -3.22 12.64 16.53
C ASN A 402 -3.72 13.84 17.35
N ASP A 403 -4.12 14.94 16.70
CA ASP A 403 -4.54 16.17 17.39
C ASP A 403 -5.90 16.04 18.10
N ALA A 404 -6.56 14.89 17.96
CA ALA A 404 -7.81 14.57 18.65
C ALA A 404 -7.61 13.82 19.99
N GLU A 405 -6.37 13.45 20.34
CA GLU A 405 -6.01 12.92 21.66
C GLU A 405 -5.76 14.03 22.68
#